data_AF-F2DSL3-F1
#
_entry.id   AF-F2DSL3-F1
#
_cell.length_a   1.000
_cell.length_b   1.000
_cell.length_c   1.000
_cell.angle_alpha   90.00
_cell.angle_beta   90.00
_cell.angle_gamma   90.00
#
_symmetry.space_group_name_H-M   'P 1'
#
loop_
_entity.id
_entity.type
_entity.pdbx_description
1 polymer ?
#
loop_
_entity_poly.entity_id
_entity_poly.type
_entity_poly.pdbx_seq_one_letter_code
_entity_poly.pdbx_strand_id
1 'polypeptide(L)'
;MKKKLENPNLCRCCFPPALAAPSDQPAHPARQAMKVAVEGCMHGELDKVYDTMRRLEAAEGIKIDLLICCGDFQAVRNESDLQCVNVPPKFRTMNSFWKYYSGQAVAPYPTIFIGGNHEAANYLWELYYGGWAAPNIYFLGFAGVVKFGNIRIGGMSGIHKQNDYYRGHHERPPYNEGTIRSVYHVRHYDVLKLMHVKEPLDIFMSHDWPLGITEYGNRERLLREKPFFKEEVDKRTLGSESAAKLLNKLKPPYWFSAHLHCRFPAIIQHGEDGPMTKFLALDKCLPGRNFLQVIDIPSNPGPYEIQYDEEWLAITRRFNSAFPLTRMPCTIRNEELDIEDDRQWVRSKLNARGAKTFDFVQTAPPYDPSRPVYNPPVAVHCRNPQTESFLQLLELPYLLDSSNPGGVDTNVSSSQAAPALDDDAIELPDEVEDDEGDEG
;
A
#
# COMPACT_ATOMS: atom_id res chain seq x y z
N MET A 1 -32.98 -36.74 14.28
CA MET A 1 -32.26 -36.75 12.98
C MET A 1 -32.20 -35.32 12.46
N LYS A 2 -31.10 -34.60 12.75
CA LYS A 2 -30.88 -33.22 12.28
C LYS A 2 -30.08 -33.29 10.98
N LYS A 3 -30.68 -32.86 9.86
CA LYS A 3 -30.00 -32.70 8.57
C LYS A 3 -29.11 -31.45 8.66
N LYS A 4 -27.80 -31.64 8.44
CA LYS A 4 -26.84 -30.57 8.13
C LYS A 4 -27.23 -29.98 6.77
N LEU A 5 -27.41 -28.65 6.71
CA LEU A 5 -27.32 -27.92 5.45
C LEU A 5 -25.82 -27.76 5.13
N GLU A 6 -25.37 -28.41 4.08
CA GLU A 6 -24.09 -28.10 3.44
C GLU A 6 -24.29 -26.93 2.48
N ASN A 7 -23.47 -25.89 2.63
CA ASN A 7 -23.46 -24.72 1.77
C ASN A 7 -22.44 -24.95 0.63
N PRO A 8 -22.82 -24.96 -0.66
CA PRO A 8 -21.95 -25.46 -1.73
C PRO A 8 -20.88 -24.49 -2.29
N ASN A 9 -20.60 -23.35 -1.64
CA ASN A 9 -19.74 -22.28 -2.23
C ASN A 9 -18.41 -21.98 -1.51
N LEU A 10 -17.76 -22.96 -0.87
CA LEU A 10 -16.35 -22.80 -0.45
C LEU A 10 -15.47 -23.87 -1.11
N CYS A 11 -14.83 -23.48 -2.22
CA CYS A 11 -13.81 -24.29 -2.89
C CYS A 11 -12.52 -24.27 -2.06
N ARG A 12 -12.27 -25.35 -1.30
CA ARG A 12 -10.96 -25.65 -0.72
C ARG A 12 -10.02 -26.13 -1.83
N CYS A 13 -9.15 -25.26 -2.33
CA CYS A 13 -7.98 -25.70 -3.10
C CYS A 13 -6.91 -26.20 -2.11
N CYS A 14 -7.04 -27.44 -1.65
CA CYS A 14 -5.98 -28.13 -0.93
C CYS A 14 -4.91 -28.61 -1.95
N PHE A 15 -3.69 -28.09 -1.85
CA PHE A 15 -2.53 -28.68 -2.53
C PHE A 15 -2.23 -30.07 -1.93
N PRO A 16 -1.93 -31.11 -2.74
CA PRO A 16 -1.51 -32.40 -2.20
C PRO A 16 -0.10 -32.31 -1.59
N PRO A 17 0.17 -32.95 -0.44
CA PRO A 17 1.51 -33.00 0.12
C PRO A 17 2.40 -33.91 -0.74
N ALA A 18 3.60 -33.42 -1.06
CA ALA A 18 4.64 -34.24 -1.66
C ALA A 18 5.13 -35.29 -0.65
N LEU A 19 5.23 -36.55 -1.08
CA LEU A 19 5.86 -37.64 -0.33
C LEU A 19 7.35 -37.34 -0.17
N ALA A 20 7.79 -37.06 1.05
CA ALA A 20 9.20 -36.87 1.39
C ALA A 20 9.87 -38.20 1.75
N ALA A 21 11.04 -38.46 1.17
CA ALA A 21 11.96 -39.52 1.60
C ALA A 21 12.67 -39.11 2.91
N PRO A 22 13.09 -40.05 3.77
CA PRO A 22 13.68 -39.71 5.06
C PRO A 22 15.11 -39.19 4.89
N SER A 23 15.40 -38.01 5.45
CA SER A 23 16.75 -37.46 5.57
C SER A 23 17.12 -37.25 7.04
N ASP A 24 18.27 -37.80 7.45
CA ASP A 24 18.91 -37.59 8.75
C ASP A 24 19.56 -36.20 8.80
N GLN A 25 18.77 -35.16 9.06
CA GLN A 25 19.28 -33.85 9.46
C GLN A 25 18.71 -33.46 10.83
N PRO A 26 19.49 -32.76 11.68
CA PRO A 26 19.02 -32.34 13.00
C PRO A 26 17.73 -31.52 12.87
N ALA A 27 16.74 -31.84 13.70
CA ALA A 27 15.41 -31.24 13.65
C ALA A 27 15.50 -29.71 13.73
N HIS A 28 15.28 -29.03 12.59
CA HIS A 28 15.01 -27.61 12.58
C HIS A 28 13.76 -27.36 13.44
N PRO A 29 13.74 -26.32 14.30
CA PRO A 29 12.51 -25.96 15.02
C PRO A 29 11.38 -25.81 13.99
N ALA A 30 10.24 -26.45 14.26
CA ALA A 30 9.13 -26.47 13.32
C ALA A 30 8.77 -25.03 12.91
N ARG A 31 8.92 -24.70 11.62
CA ARG A 31 8.46 -23.42 11.07
C ARG A 31 6.96 -23.30 11.33
N GLN A 32 6.57 -22.32 12.13
CA GLN A 32 5.17 -21.98 12.33
C GLN A 32 4.73 -21.08 11.16
N ALA A 33 3.51 -21.27 10.67
CA ALA A 33 2.96 -20.36 9.69
C ALA A 33 2.27 -19.18 10.40
N MET A 34 2.70 -17.96 10.07
CA MET A 34 2.00 -16.73 10.43
C MET A 34 0.73 -16.65 9.59
N LYS A 35 -0.40 -16.34 10.22
CA LYS A 35 -1.67 -16.15 9.51
C LYS A 35 -1.84 -14.69 9.17
N VAL A 36 -1.69 -14.37 7.89
CA VAL A 36 -1.81 -13.01 7.37
C VAL A 36 -3.16 -12.89 6.66
N ALA A 37 -4.00 -11.97 7.11
CA ALA A 37 -5.15 -11.53 6.34
C ALA A 37 -4.71 -10.48 5.34
N VAL A 38 -5.06 -10.68 4.07
CA VAL A 38 -4.83 -9.71 2.99
C VAL A 38 -6.18 -9.12 2.60
N GLU A 39 -6.24 -7.80 2.53
CA GLU A 39 -7.40 -7.00 2.16
C GLU A 39 -7.08 -6.16 0.92
N GLY A 40 -8.07 -6.03 0.03
CA GLY A 40 -7.98 -5.30 -1.23
C GLY A 40 -8.04 -3.78 -1.02
N CYS A 41 -9.23 -3.19 -1.27
CA CYS A 41 -9.50 -1.77 -1.05
C CYS A 41 -10.43 -1.57 0.16
N MET A 42 -9.90 -0.93 1.21
CA MET A 42 -10.59 -0.76 2.49
C MET A 42 -11.75 0.25 2.43
N HIS A 43 -11.57 1.34 1.68
CA HIS A 43 -12.47 2.51 1.63
C HIS A 43 -12.98 2.97 3.00
N GLY A 44 -12.11 2.99 4.02
CA GLY A 44 -12.45 3.41 5.38
C GLY A 44 -13.36 2.47 6.17
N GLU A 45 -13.69 1.28 5.66
CA GLU A 45 -14.59 0.28 6.27
C GLU A 45 -13.89 -0.62 7.32
N LEU A 46 -13.00 -0.04 8.14
CA LEU A 46 -12.19 -0.77 9.11
C LEU A 46 -13.06 -1.58 10.09
N ASP A 47 -14.17 -1.02 10.56
CA ASP A 47 -15.10 -1.71 11.46
C ASP A 47 -15.60 -3.03 10.83
N LYS A 48 -16.02 -3.00 9.55
CA LYS A 48 -16.53 -4.17 8.82
C LYS A 48 -15.43 -5.20 8.57
N VAL A 49 -14.23 -4.76 8.18
CA VAL A 49 -13.09 -5.67 7.95
C VAL A 49 -12.68 -6.37 9.25
N TYR A 50 -12.51 -5.63 10.33
CA TYR A 50 -12.14 -6.22 11.63
C TYR A 50 -13.23 -7.14 12.18
N ASP A 51 -14.52 -6.81 12.02
CA ASP A 51 -15.61 -7.72 12.37
C ASP A 51 -15.59 -9.00 11.53
N THR A 52 -15.28 -8.89 10.24
CA THR A 52 -15.19 -10.04 9.34
C THR A 52 -14.05 -10.97 9.76
N MET A 53 -12.88 -10.42 10.10
CA MET A 53 -11.74 -11.17 10.62
C MET A 53 -12.07 -11.89 11.92
N ARG A 54 -12.71 -11.22 12.88
CA ARG A 54 -13.14 -11.84 14.15
C ARG A 54 -14.09 -13.02 13.92
N ARG A 55 -15.05 -12.86 13.01
CA ARG A 55 -15.98 -13.95 12.66
C ARG A 55 -15.26 -15.11 12.00
N LEU A 56 -14.27 -14.82 11.15
CA LEU A 56 -13.45 -15.85 10.50
C LEU A 56 -12.60 -16.61 11.51
N GLU A 57 -11.92 -15.92 12.43
CA GLU A 57 -11.18 -16.56 13.54
C GLU A 57 -12.07 -17.50 14.35
N ALA A 58 -13.26 -17.02 14.74
CA ALA A 58 -14.21 -17.80 15.52
C ALA A 58 -14.76 -19.01 14.74
N ALA A 59 -15.03 -18.85 13.43
CA ALA A 59 -15.58 -19.91 12.59
C ALA A 59 -14.55 -21.00 12.27
N GLU A 60 -13.28 -20.62 12.06
CA GLU A 60 -12.22 -21.54 11.65
C GLU A 60 -11.34 -22.03 12.80
N GLY A 61 -11.47 -21.43 13.98
CA GLY A 61 -10.62 -21.77 15.13
C GLY A 61 -9.15 -21.40 14.90
N ILE A 62 -8.92 -20.30 14.17
CA ILE A 62 -7.58 -19.78 13.86
C ILE A 62 -7.32 -18.47 14.62
N LYS A 63 -6.04 -18.07 14.69
CA LYS A 63 -5.63 -16.73 15.12
C LYS A 63 -4.95 -16.03 13.96
N ILE A 64 -5.43 -14.85 13.59
CA ILE A 64 -4.82 -13.98 12.59
C ILE A 64 -3.78 -13.11 13.29
N ASP A 65 -2.58 -13.06 12.72
CA ASP A 65 -1.43 -12.38 13.31
C ASP A 65 -1.21 -10.97 12.73
N LEU A 66 -1.62 -10.75 11.48
CA LEU A 66 -1.41 -9.51 10.74
C LEU A 66 -2.54 -9.26 9.74
N LEU A 67 -2.97 -8.02 9.59
CA LEU A 67 -3.74 -7.51 8.46
C LEU A 67 -2.82 -6.72 7.52
N ILE A 68 -2.88 -7.01 6.23
CA ILE A 68 -2.25 -6.23 5.16
C ILE A 68 -3.35 -5.63 4.29
N CYS A 69 -3.34 -4.32 4.09
CA CYS A 69 -4.27 -3.60 3.21
C CYS A 69 -3.53 -3.03 1.99
N CYS A 70 -4.02 -3.34 0.79
CA CYS A 70 -3.34 -3.02 -0.46
C CYS A 70 -3.70 -1.63 -1.01
N GLY A 71 -4.32 -0.77 -0.23
CA GLY A 71 -4.59 0.63 -0.58
C GLY A 71 -6.03 1.05 -0.41
N ASP A 72 -6.32 2.26 -0.85
CA ASP A 72 -7.58 2.97 -0.59
C ASP A 72 -8.00 2.83 0.88
N PHE A 73 -7.03 3.02 1.78
CA PHE A 73 -7.22 2.83 3.21
C PHE A 73 -8.16 3.90 3.81
N GLN A 74 -8.08 5.12 3.29
CA GLN A 74 -8.83 6.30 3.72
C GLN A 74 -8.60 6.62 5.21
N ALA A 75 -7.34 6.93 5.56
CA ALA A 75 -6.92 7.36 6.90
C ALA A 75 -7.41 8.77 7.29
N VAL A 76 -8.71 9.05 7.22
CA VAL A 76 -9.30 10.38 7.46
C VAL A 76 -9.48 10.63 8.96
N ARG A 77 -8.72 11.58 9.54
CA ARG A 77 -8.81 11.90 10.98
C ARG A 77 -9.99 12.82 11.29
N ASN A 78 -10.30 13.75 10.40
CA ASN A 78 -11.32 14.80 10.55
C ASN A 78 -11.79 15.34 9.19
N GLU A 79 -12.68 16.34 9.21
CA GLU A 79 -13.28 16.93 8.01
C GLU A 79 -12.26 17.68 7.14
N SER A 80 -11.16 18.19 7.71
CA SER A 80 -10.07 18.84 6.93
C SER A 80 -9.32 17.81 6.08
N ASP A 81 -9.03 16.64 6.65
CA ASP A 81 -8.47 15.51 5.90
C ASP A 81 -9.45 15.01 4.82
N LEU A 82 -10.76 15.02 5.10
CA LEU A 82 -11.78 14.58 4.14
C LEU A 82 -11.78 15.45 2.87
N GLN A 83 -11.41 16.72 2.98
CA GLN A 83 -11.22 17.60 1.82
C GLN A 83 -10.01 17.22 0.96
N CYS A 84 -9.05 16.49 1.53
CA CYS A 84 -7.83 16.03 0.90
C CYS A 84 -7.93 14.60 0.36
N VAL A 85 -9.16 14.07 0.23
CA VAL A 85 -9.44 12.79 -0.43
C VAL A 85 -9.93 13.07 -1.85
N ASN A 86 -9.32 12.42 -2.85
CA ASN A 86 -9.75 12.54 -4.25
C ASN A 86 -11.01 11.72 -4.54
N VAL A 87 -12.12 12.10 -3.93
CA VAL A 87 -13.46 11.52 -4.16
C VAL A 87 -14.42 12.68 -4.44
N PRO A 88 -15.41 12.54 -5.34
CA PRO A 88 -16.43 13.57 -5.54
C PRO A 88 -17.10 13.97 -4.21
N PRO A 89 -17.34 15.27 -3.93
CA PRO A 89 -17.82 15.72 -2.62
C PRO A 89 -19.06 15.00 -2.09
N LYS A 90 -19.99 14.62 -2.97
CA LYS A 90 -21.23 13.90 -2.62
C LYS A 90 -21.01 12.48 -2.08
N PHE A 91 -19.86 11.87 -2.37
CA PHE A 91 -19.51 10.50 -1.97
C PHE A 91 -18.51 10.46 -0.82
N ARG A 92 -18.11 11.62 -0.29
CA ARG A 92 -17.17 11.69 0.82
C ARG A 92 -17.87 11.39 2.14
N THR A 93 -17.33 10.40 2.86
CA THR A 93 -17.80 10.00 4.18
C THR A 93 -16.63 9.88 5.14
N MET A 94 -16.86 10.21 6.42
CA MET A 94 -15.83 10.10 7.48
C MET A 94 -15.47 8.64 7.81
N ASN A 95 -16.36 7.69 7.49
CA ASN A 95 -16.26 6.27 7.80
C ASN A 95 -15.78 6.00 9.24
N SER A 96 -14.79 5.12 9.43
CA SER A 96 -14.45 4.59 10.77
C SER A 96 -13.03 4.90 11.26
N PHE A 97 -12.09 5.33 10.41
CA PHE A 97 -10.68 5.51 10.80
C PHE A 97 -10.48 6.45 12.00
N TRP A 98 -11.19 7.57 12.04
CA TRP A 98 -11.11 8.56 13.12
C TRP A 98 -11.34 7.96 14.53
N LYS A 99 -12.11 6.87 14.65
CA LYS A 99 -12.34 6.16 15.93
C LYS A 99 -11.05 5.49 16.43
N TYR A 100 -10.28 4.90 15.52
CA TYR A 100 -9.00 4.25 15.83
C TYR A 100 -7.92 5.29 16.10
N TYR A 101 -7.91 6.36 15.30
CA TYR A 101 -7.01 7.49 15.50
C TYR A 101 -7.22 8.19 16.86
N SER A 102 -8.47 8.36 17.29
CA SER A 102 -8.83 8.98 18.57
C SER A 102 -8.63 8.09 19.80
N GLY A 103 -8.48 6.78 19.60
CA GLY A 103 -8.49 5.78 20.68
C GLY A 103 -9.88 5.41 21.19
N GLN A 104 -10.96 5.89 20.56
CA GLN A 104 -12.32 5.44 20.85
C GLN A 104 -12.53 3.95 20.46
N ALA A 105 -11.81 3.49 19.45
CA ALA A 105 -11.69 2.09 19.09
C ALA A 105 -10.22 1.66 19.09
N VAL A 106 -9.96 0.36 19.29
CA VAL A 106 -8.62 -0.22 19.23
C VAL A 106 -8.56 -1.18 18.06
N ALA A 107 -7.54 -1.04 17.20
CA ALA A 107 -7.33 -1.98 16.10
C ALA A 107 -6.92 -3.35 16.68
N PRO A 108 -7.76 -4.40 16.49
CA PRO A 108 -7.59 -5.69 17.16
C PRO A 108 -6.42 -6.51 16.61
N TYR A 109 -6.00 -6.23 15.37
CA TYR A 109 -4.88 -6.87 14.71
C TYR A 109 -3.85 -5.79 14.35
N PRO A 110 -2.54 -6.09 14.42
CA PRO A 110 -1.54 -5.28 13.73
C PRO A 110 -1.93 -5.14 12.27
N THR A 111 -2.00 -3.91 11.79
CA THR A 111 -2.42 -3.60 10.41
C THR A 111 -1.30 -2.84 9.71
N ILE A 112 -0.84 -3.34 8.56
CA ILE A 112 0.09 -2.63 7.66
C ILE A 112 -0.67 -2.26 6.39
N PHE A 113 -0.56 -1.02 5.94
CA PHE A 113 -1.17 -0.58 4.69
C PHE A 113 -0.24 0.25 3.83
N ILE A 114 -0.48 0.23 2.52
CA ILE A 114 0.02 1.21 1.54
C ILE A 114 -1.11 2.14 1.11
N GLY A 115 -0.80 3.25 0.48
CA GLY A 115 -1.81 4.17 -0.07
C GLY A 115 -2.32 3.74 -1.43
N GLY A 116 -3.60 4.00 -1.72
CA GLY A 116 -4.18 3.94 -3.06
C GLY A 116 -4.42 5.33 -3.66
N ASN A 117 -5.51 5.50 -4.41
CA ASN A 117 -5.93 6.78 -4.99
C ASN A 117 -6.99 7.51 -4.15
N HIS A 118 -7.66 6.83 -3.22
CA HIS A 118 -8.60 7.42 -2.27
C HIS A 118 -7.96 7.51 -0.89
N GLU A 119 -7.14 8.53 -0.67
CA GLU A 119 -6.43 8.70 0.60
C GLU A 119 -6.54 10.11 1.15
N ALA A 120 -6.44 10.26 2.47
CA ALA A 120 -6.16 11.55 3.10
C ALA A 120 -4.72 11.96 2.79
N ALA A 121 -4.50 12.52 1.60
CA ALA A 121 -3.16 12.73 1.04
C ALA A 121 -2.29 13.64 1.91
N ASN A 122 -2.90 14.63 2.56
CA ASN A 122 -2.23 15.51 3.51
C ASN A 122 -1.67 14.73 4.71
N TYR A 123 -2.44 13.79 5.28
CA TYR A 123 -2.00 13.00 6.42
C TYR A 123 -0.96 11.96 6.02
N LEU A 124 -1.14 11.25 4.90
CA LEU A 124 -0.13 10.30 4.44
C LEU A 124 1.19 10.98 4.08
N TRP A 125 1.17 12.24 3.62
CA TRP A 125 2.38 13.01 3.41
C TRP A 125 3.16 13.27 4.71
N GLU A 126 2.49 13.49 5.84
CA GLU A 126 3.15 13.60 7.17
C GLU A 126 3.98 12.35 7.52
N LEU A 127 3.57 11.19 6.97
CA LEU A 127 4.14 9.87 7.19
C LEU A 127 4.81 9.32 5.91
N TYR A 128 5.40 10.19 5.07
CA TYR A 128 6.03 9.80 3.80
C TYR A 128 7.03 8.62 3.94
N TYR A 129 7.83 8.61 5.02
CA TYR A 129 8.81 7.56 5.32
C TYR A 129 8.23 6.32 6.04
N GLY A 130 6.91 6.28 6.24
CA GLY A 130 6.20 5.29 7.03
C GLY A 130 6.12 5.65 8.52
N GLY A 131 5.11 5.11 9.19
CA GLY A 131 4.86 5.35 10.61
C GLY A 131 3.47 4.91 11.05
N TRP A 132 3.18 4.99 12.34
CA TRP A 132 1.85 4.64 12.85
C TRP A 132 0.85 5.73 12.46
N ALA A 133 -0.15 5.37 11.68
CA ALA A 133 -1.26 6.25 11.33
C ALA A 133 -2.29 6.31 12.48
N ALA A 134 -2.38 5.25 13.27
CA ALA A 134 -3.12 5.15 14.53
C ALA A 134 -2.47 4.04 15.38
N PRO A 135 -2.81 3.88 16.67
CA PRO A 135 -2.31 2.76 17.46
C PRO A 135 -2.59 1.42 16.76
N ASN A 136 -1.54 0.62 16.57
CA ASN A 136 -1.58 -0.70 15.91
C ASN A 136 -1.95 -0.68 14.39
N ILE A 137 -1.96 0.51 13.76
CA ILE A 137 -2.16 0.69 12.31
C ILE A 137 -0.94 1.44 11.73
N TYR A 138 -0.15 0.77 10.91
CA TYR A 138 1.11 1.26 10.35
C TYR A 138 0.99 1.54 8.85
N PHE A 139 1.25 2.78 8.47
CA PHE A 139 1.42 3.15 7.07
C PHE A 139 2.84 2.83 6.64
N LEU A 140 3.01 2.08 5.55
CA LEU A 140 4.33 1.68 5.06
C LEU A 140 5.14 2.86 4.48
N GLY A 141 4.47 3.96 4.15
CA GLY A 141 5.07 5.11 3.46
C GLY A 141 4.74 5.12 1.97
N PHE A 142 5.26 6.12 1.25
CA PHE A 142 5.09 6.20 -0.21
C PHE A 142 5.82 5.04 -0.92
N ALA A 143 6.93 4.62 -0.35
CA ALA A 143 7.57 3.33 -0.56
C ALA A 143 8.25 2.94 0.75
N GLY A 144 8.33 1.65 1.05
CA GLY A 144 8.92 1.20 2.31
C GLY A 144 9.22 -0.29 2.37
N VAL A 145 10.14 -0.66 3.26
CA VAL A 145 10.32 -2.05 3.72
C VAL A 145 10.40 -2.05 5.24
N VAL A 146 9.63 -2.93 5.87
CA VAL A 146 9.67 -3.19 7.31
C VAL A 146 9.79 -4.68 7.59
N LYS A 147 10.20 -5.01 8.80
CA LYS A 147 10.13 -6.37 9.33
C LYS A 147 8.89 -6.52 10.20
N PHE A 148 8.23 -7.66 10.13
CA PHE A 148 7.20 -8.06 11.07
C PHE A 148 7.55 -9.44 11.62
N GLY A 149 8.06 -9.49 12.86
CA GLY A 149 8.81 -10.67 13.32
C GLY A 149 10.04 -10.90 12.43
N ASN A 150 10.12 -12.05 11.76
CA ASN A 150 11.25 -12.38 10.89
C ASN A 150 10.97 -12.23 9.38
N ILE A 151 9.75 -11.84 8.98
CA ILE A 151 9.42 -11.63 7.56
C ILE A 151 9.67 -10.19 7.14
N ARG A 152 10.10 -9.98 5.89
CA ARG A 152 10.31 -8.67 5.27
C ARG A 152 9.15 -8.34 4.34
N ILE A 153 8.50 -7.21 4.60
CA ILE A 153 7.33 -6.73 3.87
C ILE A 153 7.72 -5.41 3.19
N GLY A 154 7.73 -5.43 1.85
CA GLY A 154 7.94 -4.25 1.03
C GLY A 154 6.64 -3.74 0.41
N GLY A 155 6.63 -2.49 -0.04
CA GLY A 155 5.50 -1.99 -0.81
C GLY A 155 5.69 -0.62 -1.40
N MET A 156 4.81 -0.31 -2.35
CA MET A 156 4.76 0.92 -3.12
C MET A 156 3.32 1.45 -3.11
N SER A 157 3.15 2.67 -2.59
CA SER A 157 1.86 3.34 -2.54
C SER A 157 1.55 4.04 -3.87
N GLY A 158 0.25 4.15 -4.17
CA GLY A 158 -0.26 4.94 -5.28
C GLY A 158 -0.56 4.16 -6.56
N ILE A 159 -0.90 4.89 -7.61
CA ILE A 159 -1.16 4.35 -8.95
C ILE A 159 -0.22 4.94 -10.00
N HIS A 160 0.15 4.16 -11.01
CA HIS A 160 1.07 4.61 -12.05
C HIS A 160 0.38 5.55 -13.06
N LYS A 161 0.95 6.76 -13.22
CA LYS A 161 0.64 7.65 -14.34
C LYS A 161 1.92 8.21 -14.97
N GLN A 162 2.09 7.91 -16.26
CA GLN A 162 3.32 8.19 -16.99
C GLN A 162 3.72 9.67 -16.99
N ASN A 163 2.73 10.57 -17.07
CA ASN A 163 2.95 12.02 -17.11
C ASN A 163 3.53 12.60 -15.81
N ASP A 164 3.29 11.92 -14.68
CA ASP A 164 3.78 12.35 -13.36
C ASP A 164 4.95 11.50 -12.86
N TYR A 165 5.18 10.33 -13.46
CA TYR A 165 6.16 9.36 -12.99
C TYR A 165 7.55 9.95 -12.76
N TYR A 166 8.05 10.77 -13.68
CA TYR A 166 9.38 11.39 -13.55
C TYR A 166 9.38 12.73 -12.80
N ARG A 167 8.24 13.23 -12.32
CA ARG A 167 8.19 14.48 -11.54
C ARG A 167 8.62 14.21 -10.10
N GLY A 168 8.92 15.27 -9.35
CA GLY A 168 9.01 15.19 -7.90
C GLY A 168 7.65 15.36 -7.20
N HIS A 169 7.68 15.19 -5.89
CA HIS A 169 6.56 15.37 -4.97
C HIS A 169 6.40 16.84 -4.60
N HIS A 170 5.70 17.57 -5.45
CA HIS A 170 5.53 19.03 -5.38
C HIS A 170 4.15 19.46 -4.85
N GLU A 171 3.24 18.50 -4.68
CA GLU A 171 1.85 18.70 -4.31
C GLU A 171 1.72 19.05 -2.83
N ARG A 172 1.01 20.12 -2.51
CA ARG A 172 0.83 20.62 -1.14
C ARG A 172 -0.61 21.14 -0.98
N PRO A 173 -1.27 20.96 0.19
CA PRO A 173 -2.52 21.64 0.49
C PRO A 173 -2.39 23.18 0.41
N PRO A 174 -3.45 23.92 0.03
CA PRO A 174 -4.70 23.39 -0.53
C PRO A 174 -4.48 22.77 -1.91
N TYR A 175 -4.96 21.54 -2.09
CA TYR A 175 -4.88 20.87 -3.38
C TYR A 175 -5.93 21.43 -4.33
N ASN A 176 -5.51 21.69 -5.58
CA ASN A 176 -6.44 21.82 -6.70
C ASN A 176 -6.71 20.46 -7.35
N GLU A 177 -7.62 20.43 -8.32
CA GLU A 177 -8.02 19.22 -9.07
C GLU A 177 -6.87 18.43 -9.70
N GLY A 178 -5.79 19.10 -10.11
CA GLY A 178 -4.61 18.43 -10.66
C GLY A 178 -3.74 17.84 -9.56
N THR A 179 -3.39 18.64 -8.56
CA THR A 179 -2.49 18.24 -7.47
C THR A 179 -3.08 17.19 -6.54
N ILE A 180 -4.41 17.17 -6.36
CA ILE A 180 -5.08 16.13 -5.56
C ILE A 180 -5.03 14.77 -6.26
N ARG A 181 -4.95 14.75 -7.61
CA ARG A 181 -4.75 13.53 -8.39
C ARG A 181 -3.28 13.12 -8.42
N SER A 182 -2.39 14.07 -8.69
CA SER A 182 -0.98 13.74 -8.86
C SER A 182 -0.26 13.34 -7.57
N VAL A 183 -0.75 13.75 -6.39
CA VAL A 183 -0.13 13.45 -5.08
C VAL A 183 -0.02 11.95 -4.79
N TYR A 184 -0.97 11.14 -5.26
CA TYR A 184 -0.94 9.68 -5.08
C TYR A 184 -0.37 8.93 -6.30
N HIS A 185 0.09 9.63 -7.34
CA HIS A 185 0.72 8.94 -8.46
C HIS A 185 2.11 8.42 -8.06
N VAL A 186 2.47 7.23 -8.52
CA VAL A 186 3.80 6.64 -8.28
C VAL A 186 4.88 7.54 -8.87
N ARG A 187 6.00 7.72 -8.14
CA ARG A 187 7.18 8.46 -8.63
C ARG A 187 8.36 7.54 -8.89
N HIS A 188 9.12 7.87 -9.92
CA HIS A 188 10.38 7.22 -10.28
C HIS A 188 11.36 7.20 -9.11
N TYR A 189 11.41 8.25 -8.30
CA TYR A 189 12.26 8.31 -7.09
C TYR A 189 11.95 7.18 -6.10
N ASP A 190 10.67 6.90 -5.85
CA ASP A 190 10.23 5.87 -4.92
C ASP A 190 10.49 4.46 -5.46
N VAL A 191 10.21 4.25 -6.74
CA VAL A 191 10.56 3.01 -7.45
C VAL A 191 12.07 2.79 -7.44
N LEU A 192 12.86 3.83 -7.66
CA LEU A 192 14.32 3.74 -7.72
C LEU A 192 14.91 3.31 -6.38
N LYS A 193 14.39 3.80 -5.25
CA LYS A 193 14.77 3.30 -3.91
C LYS A 193 14.50 1.80 -3.80
N LEU A 194 13.31 1.35 -4.19
CA LEU A 194 12.92 -0.07 -4.14
C LEU A 194 13.76 -0.95 -5.07
N MET A 195 14.19 -0.44 -6.23
CA MET A 195 15.09 -1.15 -7.15
C MET A 195 16.47 -1.44 -6.54
N HIS A 196 16.86 -0.72 -5.48
CA HIS A 196 18.12 -0.93 -4.75
C HIS A 196 18.02 -1.96 -3.62
N VAL A 197 16.84 -2.50 -3.34
CA VAL A 197 16.67 -3.62 -2.40
C VAL A 197 17.31 -4.87 -3.01
N LYS A 198 18.25 -5.47 -2.29
CA LYS A 198 19.00 -6.66 -2.69
C LYS A 198 18.66 -7.86 -1.83
N GLU A 199 18.38 -7.67 -0.54
CA GLU A 199 17.95 -8.76 0.31
C GLU A 199 16.54 -9.25 -0.10
N PRO A 200 16.26 -10.56 0.01
CA PRO A 200 14.94 -11.11 -0.34
C PRO A 200 13.81 -10.50 0.48
N LEU A 201 12.66 -10.30 -0.16
CA LEU A 201 11.40 -9.94 0.49
C LEU A 201 10.48 -11.15 0.52
N ASP A 202 9.68 -11.27 1.58
CA ASP A 202 8.67 -12.33 1.70
C ASP A 202 7.35 -11.89 1.05
N ILE A 203 6.97 -10.63 1.25
CA ILE A 203 5.74 -10.03 0.75
C ILE A 203 6.07 -8.69 0.08
N PHE A 204 5.44 -8.43 -1.07
CA PHE A 204 5.39 -7.10 -1.66
C PHE A 204 3.96 -6.66 -1.95
N MET A 205 3.68 -5.37 -1.72
CA MET A 205 2.37 -4.77 -1.94
C MET A 205 2.43 -3.64 -2.98
N SER A 206 1.48 -3.60 -3.90
CA SER A 206 1.21 -2.44 -4.77
C SER A 206 -0.29 -2.25 -4.90
N HIS A 207 -0.78 -1.02 -4.96
CA HIS A 207 -2.22 -0.81 -5.11
C HIS A 207 -2.69 -1.25 -6.49
N ASP A 208 -2.07 -0.70 -7.53
CA ASP A 208 -2.25 -1.12 -8.91
C ASP A 208 -1.61 -2.48 -9.19
N TRP A 209 -2.12 -3.18 -10.21
CA TRP A 209 -1.61 -4.49 -10.59
C TRP A 209 -0.33 -4.34 -11.41
N PRO A 210 0.65 -5.25 -11.29
CA PRO A 210 1.77 -5.32 -12.23
C PRO A 210 1.28 -5.47 -13.67
N LEU A 211 1.77 -4.61 -14.56
CA LEU A 211 1.43 -4.67 -15.99
C LEU A 211 1.70 -6.07 -16.58
N GLY A 212 0.68 -6.63 -17.25
CA GLY A 212 0.76 -7.96 -17.87
C GLY A 212 0.54 -9.14 -16.92
N ILE A 213 0.21 -8.90 -15.65
CA ILE A 213 -0.05 -9.99 -14.68
C ILE A 213 -1.21 -10.92 -15.11
N THR A 214 -2.12 -10.41 -15.95
CA THR A 214 -3.27 -11.15 -16.46
C THR A 214 -2.89 -12.39 -17.29
N GLU A 215 -1.65 -12.43 -17.80
CA GLU A 215 -1.11 -13.55 -18.58
C GLU A 215 -0.76 -14.77 -17.71
N TYR A 216 -0.65 -14.58 -16.39
CA TYR A 216 -0.23 -15.59 -15.43
C TYR A 216 -1.39 -16.17 -14.60
N GLY A 217 -2.62 -15.77 -14.92
CA GLY A 217 -3.85 -16.21 -14.26
C GLY A 217 -4.95 -16.55 -15.25
N ASN A 218 -6.19 -16.67 -14.77
CA ASN A 218 -7.32 -17.01 -15.63
C ASN A 218 -7.87 -15.76 -16.33
N ARG A 219 -7.20 -15.35 -17.43
CA ARG A 219 -7.59 -14.20 -18.27
C ARG A 219 -9.03 -14.29 -18.78
N GLU A 220 -9.47 -15.48 -19.20
CA GLU A 220 -10.84 -15.66 -19.73
C GLU A 220 -11.91 -15.38 -18.67
N ARG A 221 -11.67 -15.80 -17.43
CA ARG A 221 -12.57 -15.49 -16.31
C ARG A 221 -12.59 -13.99 -16.02
N LEU A 222 -11.42 -13.34 -15.97
CA LEU A 222 -11.33 -11.89 -15.76
C LEU A 222 -12.15 -11.13 -16.81
N LEU A 223 -11.99 -11.45 -18.09
CA LEU A 223 -12.70 -10.76 -19.17
C LEU A 223 -14.19 -11.10 -19.23
N ARG A 224 -14.63 -12.20 -18.60
CA ARG A 224 -16.05 -12.49 -18.42
C ARG A 224 -16.65 -11.64 -17.30
N GLU A 225 -15.93 -11.49 -16.19
CA GLU A 225 -16.36 -10.69 -15.04
C GLU A 225 -16.24 -9.17 -15.30
N LYS A 226 -15.25 -8.77 -16.10
CA LYS A 226 -14.92 -7.37 -16.42
C LYS A 226 -14.64 -7.21 -17.93
N PRO A 227 -15.67 -7.25 -18.80
CA PRO A 227 -15.48 -7.22 -20.25
C PRO A 227 -14.79 -5.94 -20.78
N PHE A 228 -14.92 -4.83 -20.06
CA PHE A 228 -14.30 -3.55 -20.42
C PHE A 228 -12.77 -3.55 -20.32
N PHE A 229 -12.17 -4.49 -19.59
CA PHE A 229 -10.70 -4.65 -19.57
C PHE A 229 -10.15 -5.31 -20.84
N LYS A 230 -11.00 -5.81 -21.75
CA LYS A 230 -10.54 -6.58 -22.91
C LYS A 230 -9.51 -5.84 -23.75
N GLU A 231 -9.78 -4.58 -24.07
CA GLU A 231 -8.87 -3.79 -24.90
C GLU A 231 -7.51 -3.57 -24.22
N GLU A 232 -7.51 -3.20 -22.94
CA GLU A 232 -6.28 -2.94 -22.19
C GLU A 232 -5.48 -4.22 -21.92
N VAL A 233 -6.15 -5.34 -21.69
CA VAL A 233 -5.51 -6.65 -21.56
C VAL A 233 -4.90 -7.07 -22.89
N ASP A 234 -5.60 -6.89 -24.00
CA ASP A 234 -5.12 -7.25 -25.34
C ASP A 234 -3.95 -6.37 -25.78
N LYS A 235 -3.97 -5.07 -25.44
CA LYS A 235 -2.89 -4.11 -25.72
C LYS A 235 -1.76 -4.13 -24.69
N ARG A 236 -1.91 -4.92 -23.61
CA ARG A 236 -0.98 -4.98 -22.48
C ARG A 236 -0.74 -3.60 -21.82
N THR A 237 -1.82 -2.85 -21.62
CA THR A 237 -1.83 -1.54 -20.94
C THR A 237 -2.52 -1.57 -19.57
N LEU A 238 -3.21 -2.67 -19.22
CA LEU A 238 -3.85 -2.82 -17.91
C LEU A 238 -2.81 -3.00 -16.79
N GLY A 239 -2.75 -2.03 -15.87
CA GLY A 239 -1.89 -2.07 -14.70
C GLY A 239 -0.67 -1.14 -14.80
N SER A 240 0.37 -1.48 -14.04
CA SER A 240 1.46 -0.58 -13.68
C SER A 240 2.80 -1.07 -14.17
N GLU A 241 3.43 -0.26 -15.02
CA GLU A 241 4.79 -0.51 -15.49
C GLU A 241 5.79 -0.53 -14.34
N SER A 242 5.60 0.34 -13.35
CA SER A 242 6.45 0.44 -12.17
C SER A 242 6.36 -0.83 -11.31
N ALA A 243 5.15 -1.30 -11.04
CA ALA A 243 4.94 -2.55 -10.32
C ALA A 243 5.50 -3.76 -11.09
N ALA A 244 5.35 -3.81 -12.42
CA ALA A 244 5.95 -4.88 -13.25
C ALA A 244 7.49 -4.88 -13.19
N LYS A 245 8.13 -3.71 -13.25
CA LYS A 245 9.59 -3.58 -13.09
C LYS A 245 10.05 -4.10 -11.74
N LEU A 246 9.35 -3.73 -10.67
CA LEU A 246 9.65 -4.17 -9.31
C LEU A 246 9.40 -5.67 -9.11
N LEU A 247 8.31 -6.21 -9.65
CA LEU A 247 8.03 -7.66 -9.62
C LEU A 247 9.15 -8.47 -10.27
N ASN A 248 9.63 -8.03 -11.43
CA ASN A 248 10.73 -8.68 -12.15
C ASN A 248 12.08 -8.56 -11.43
N LYS A 249 12.30 -7.47 -10.69
CA LYS A 249 13.55 -7.22 -9.93
C LYS A 249 13.56 -7.97 -8.60
N LEU A 250 12.50 -7.84 -7.81
CA LEU A 250 12.45 -8.27 -6.40
C LEU A 250 12.00 -9.72 -6.23
N LYS A 251 11.13 -10.21 -7.12
CA LYS A 251 10.66 -11.61 -7.18
C LYS A 251 10.23 -12.18 -5.82
N PRO A 252 9.41 -11.47 -5.02
CA PRO A 252 8.98 -11.95 -3.71
C PRO A 252 8.12 -13.22 -3.86
N PRO A 253 8.11 -14.14 -2.88
CA PRO A 253 7.19 -15.28 -2.90
C PRO A 253 5.71 -14.88 -2.97
N TYR A 254 5.36 -13.70 -2.42
CA TYR A 254 3.99 -13.18 -2.40
C TYR A 254 3.93 -11.74 -2.92
N TRP A 255 2.97 -11.47 -3.80
CA TRP A 255 2.64 -10.13 -4.28
C TRP A 255 1.14 -9.87 -4.13
N PHE A 256 0.77 -8.79 -3.44
CA PHE A 256 -0.63 -8.42 -3.21
C PHE A 256 -0.99 -7.08 -3.84
N SER A 257 -2.17 -7.04 -4.48
CA SER A 257 -2.70 -5.83 -5.12
C SER A 257 -4.21 -5.67 -4.96
N ALA A 258 -4.73 -4.50 -5.37
CA ALA A 258 -6.15 -4.17 -5.28
C ALA A 258 -6.60 -3.33 -6.49
N HIS A 259 -7.28 -2.20 -6.28
CA HIS A 259 -7.68 -1.19 -7.25
C HIS A 259 -8.75 -1.62 -8.28
N LEU A 260 -8.57 -2.74 -8.98
CA LEU A 260 -9.44 -3.17 -10.08
C LEU A 260 -10.76 -3.85 -9.64
N HIS A 261 -11.04 -3.88 -8.33
CA HIS A 261 -12.28 -4.39 -7.73
C HIS A 261 -12.73 -5.74 -8.31
N CYS A 262 -11.79 -6.69 -8.31
CA CYS A 262 -12.03 -8.09 -8.64
C CYS A 262 -10.92 -8.97 -8.05
N ARG A 263 -11.28 -10.22 -7.74
CA ARG A 263 -10.31 -11.20 -7.26
C ARG A 263 -9.56 -11.83 -8.43
N PHE A 264 -8.24 -11.78 -8.41
CA PHE A 264 -7.41 -12.39 -9.43
C PHE A 264 -6.16 -13.05 -8.85
N PRO A 265 -6.14 -14.40 -8.74
CA PRO A 265 -4.93 -15.14 -8.41
C PRO A 265 -4.12 -15.43 -9.67
N ALA A 266 -2.80 -15.32 -9.57
CA ALA A 266 -1.85 -15.70 -10.62
C ALA A 266 -0.56 -16.29 -10.02
N ILE A 267 0.18 -17.07 -10.82
CA ILE A 267 1.48 -17.62 -10.43
C ILE A 267 2.50 -17.26 -11.49
N ILE A 268 3.53 -16.51 -11.10
CA ILE A 268 4.62 -16.11 -11.97
C ILE A 268 5.82 -17.00 -11.71
N GLN A 269 6.33 -17.66 -12.75
CA GLN A 269 7.57 -18.41 -12.73
C GLN A 269 8.70 -17.52 -13.30
N HIS A 270 9.68 -17.16 -12.47
CA HIS A 270 10.72 -16.19 -12.84
C HIS A 270 11.90 -16.82 -13.59
N GLY A 271 11.69 -17.18 -14.86
CA GLY A 271 12.66 -17.89 -15.68
C GLY A 271 12.61 -19.41 -15.46
N GLU A 272 13.34 -20.15 -16.30
CA GLU A 272 13.45 -21.62 -16.20
C GLU A 272 14.13 -21.95 -14.86
N ASP A 273 13.45 -22.71 -13.99
CA ASP A 273 13.88 -23.07 -12.62
C ASP A 273 14.06 -21.90 -11.63
N GLY A 274 13.59 -20.70 -11.95
CA GLY A 274 13.62 -19.56 -11.02
C GLY A 274 12.62 -19.64 -9.85
N PRO A 275 12.62 -18.65 -8.95
CA PRO A 275 11.63 -18.57 -7.88
C PRO A 275 10.22 -18.33 -8.46
N MET A 276 9.20 -18.71 -7.69
CA MET A 276 7.81 -18.44 -8.00
C MET A 276 7.27 -17.28 -7.16
N THR A 277 6.50 -16.38 -7.77
CA THR A 277 5.67 -15.40 -7.06
C THR A 277 4.20 -15.82 -7.14
N LYS A 278 3.54 -15.87 -6.00
CA LYS A 278 2.08 -16.01 -5.89
C LYS A 278 1.48 -14.62 -5.85
N PHE A 279 0.79 -14.23 -6.92
CA PHE A 279 0.06 -12.98 -7.00
C PHE A 279 -1.39 -13.18 -6.56
N LEU A 280 -1.90 -12.24 -5.78
CA LEU A 280 -3.31 -12.16 -5.45
C LEU A 280 -3.78 -10.71 -5.44
N ALA A 281 -4.76 -10.41 -6.28
CA ALA A 281 -5.56 -9.21 -6.17
C ALA A 281 -6.92 -9.50 -5.52
N LEU A 282 -7.43 -8.54 -4.75
CA LEU A 282 -8.71 -8.64 -4.04
C LEU A 282 -9.62 -7.45 -4.33
N ASP A 283 -10.89 -7.64 -4.04
CA ASP A 283 -11.97 -6.67 -4.25
C ASP A 283 -12.04 -5.62 -3.11
N LYS A 284 -12.96 -4.66 -3.22
CA LYS A 284 -13.32 -3.74 -2.14
C LYS A 284 -14.31 -4.35 -1.14
N CYS A 285 -14.30 -3.86 0.10
CA CYS A 285 -15.16 -4.33 1.20
C CYS A 285 -16.66 -4.08 0.98
N LEU A 286 -17.29 -4.89 0.12
CA LEU A 286 -18.72 -4.89 -0.19
C LEU A 286 -19.37 -6.27 0.02
N PRO A 287 -20.68 -6.33 0.26
CA PRO A 287 -21.41 -7.59 0.39
C PRO A 287 -21.20 -8.54 -0.80
N GLY A 288 -20.98 -9.82 -0.51
CA GLY A 288 -20.81 -10.87 -1.53
C GLY A 288 -19.51 -10.81 -2.33
N ARG A 289 -18.58 -9.89 -2.01
CA ARG A 289 -17.34 -9.69 -2.77
C ARG A 289 -16.14 -10.33 -2.09
N ASN A 290 -15.11 -10.63 -2.88
CA ASN A 290 -13.91 -11.32 -2.43
C ASN A 290 -12.83 -10.30 -2.02
N PHE A 291 -13.06 -9.56 -0.93
CA PHE A 291 -12.20 -8.47 -0.49
C PHE A 291 -11.14 -8.87 0.53
N LEU A 292 -11.29 -10.04 1.17
CA LEU A 292 -10.40 -10.53 2.23
C LEU A 292 -10.00 -11.98 1.97
N GLN A 293 -8.73 -12.30 2.16
CA GLN A 293 -8.24 -13.68 2.14
C GLN A 293 -7.17 -13.90 3.21
N VAL A 294 -7.30 -14.96 4.02
CA VAL A 294 -6.28 -15.37 4.99
C VAL A 294 -5.33 -16.38 4.34
N ILE A 295 -4.03 -16.17 4.53
CA ILE A 295 -2.96 -17.01 3.98
C ILE A 295 -1.93 -17.35 5.06
N ASP A 296 -1.31 -18.52 4.88
CA ASP A 296 -0.23 -19.02 5.72
C ASP A 296 1.12 -18.60 5.14
N ILE A 297 1.85 -17.76 5.88
CA ILE A 297 3.20 -17.31 5.52
C ILE A 297 4.23 -18.03 6.39
N PRO A 298 5.24 -18.72 5.81
CA PRO A 298 6.30 -19.35 6.59
C PRO A 298 7.04 -18.34 7.45
N SER A 299 7.12 -18.58 8.76
CA SER A 299 7.74 -17.66 9.72
C SER A 299 8.41 -18.40 10.87
N ASN A 300 9.21 -17.68 11.63
CA ASN A 300 9.69 -18.12 12.94
C ASN A 300 8.64 -17.75 14.00
N PRO A 301 8.65 -18.42 15.17
CA PRO A 301 7.84 -17.98 16.30
C PRO A 301 8.11 -16.51 16.65
N GLY A 302 7.07 -15.80 17.12
CA GLY A 302 7.13 -14.38 17.48
C GLY A 302 8.17 -14.01 18.55
N PRO A 303 8.27 -12.73 18.93
CA PRO A 303 7.20 -11.73 18.86
C PRO A 303 6.99 -11.15 17.45
N TYR A 304 5.72 -10.93 17.10
CA TYR A 304 5.32 -10.30 15.86
C TYR A 304 5.18 -8.79 16.07
N GLU A 305 6.29 -8.08 15.95
CA GLU A 305 6.37 -6.62 16.07
C GLU A 305 6.90 -6.01 14.79
N ILE A 306 6.43 -4.80 14.47
CA ILE A 306 6.98 -4.02 13.35
C ILE A 306 8.32 -3.43 13.77
N GLN A 307 9.33 -3.67 12.94
CA GLN A 307 10.69 -3.16 13.13
C GLN A 307 11.20 -2.53 11.82
N TYR A 308 12.09 -1.55 11.97
CA TYR A 308 12.81 -0.98 10.85
C TYR A 308 13.68 -2.04 10.17
N ASP A 309 13.71 -1.97 8.83
CA ASP A 309 14.59 -2.79 8.02
C ASP A 309 15.94 -2.08 7.78
N GLU A 310 17.05 -2.74 8.12
CA GLU A 310 18.41 -2.17 8.04
C GLU A 310 18.76 -1.70 6.62
N GLU A 311 18.49 -2.52 5.61
CA GLU A 311 18.78 -2.20 4.20
C GLU A 311 17.94 -1.02 3.72
N TRP A 312 16.65 -0.99 4.06
CA TRP A 312 15.77 0.11 3.68
C TRP A 312 16.16 1.45 4.31
N LEU A 313 16.57 1.45 5.58
CA LEU A 313 17.08 2.66 6.23
C LEU A 313 18.35 3.18 5.54
N ALA A 314 19.24 2.28 5.11
CA ALA A 314 20.46 2.64 4.38
C ALA A 314 20.13 3.25 3.00
N ILE A 315 19.21 2.62 2.25
CA ILE A 315 18.69 3.16 0.98
C ILE A 315 18.06 4.54 1.20
N THR A 316 17.21 4.68 2.22
CA THR A 316 16.56 5.95 2.55
C THR A 316 17.58 7.05 2.83
N ARG A 317 18.60 6.75 3.65
CA ARG A 317 19.68 7.69 3.96
C ARG A 317 20.44 8.12 2.71
N ARG A 318 20.81 7.16 1.85
CA ARG A 318 21.54 7.41 0.60
C ARG A 318 20.76 8.31 -0.36
N PHE A 319 19.45 8.13 -0.45
CA PHE A 319 18.59 8.83 -1.40
C PHE A 319 18.08 10.19 -0.91
N ASN A 320 18.18 10.50 0.39
CA ASN A 320 17.51 11.66 0.98
C ASN A 320 18.01 13.00 0.40
N SER A 321 19.30 13.11 0.06
CA SER A 321 19.89 14.33 -0.50
C SER A 321 19.34 14.70 -1.88
N ALA A 322 18.71 13.76 -2.58
CA ALA A 322 18.13 13.96 -3.90
C ALA A 322 16.61 13.83 -3.91
N PHE A 323 15.95 13.94 -2.76
CA PHE A 323 14.49 13.92 -2.66
C PHE A 323 13.89 15.02 -3.56
N PRO A 324 13.20 14.67 -4.66
CA PRO A 324 12.66 15.67 -5.57
C PRO A 324 11.35 16.25 -5.02
N LEU A 325 11.40 17.48 -4.51
CA LEU A 325 10.22 18.20 -3.99
C LEU A 325 9.63 19.23 -4.97
N THR A 326 10.11 19.25 -6.21
CA THR A 326 9.63 20.14 -7.28
C THR A 326 9.12 19.31 -8.44
N ARG A 327 8.59 19.94 -9.50
CA ARG A 327 8.22 19.22 -10.72
C ARG A 327 9.41 18.61 -11.47
N MET A 328 10.64 18.99 -11.10
CA MET A 328 11.84 18.48 -11.73
C MET A 328 12.10 17.02 -11.31
N PRO A 329 12.62 16.19 -12.23
CA PRO A 329 13.02 14.83 -11.90
C PRO A 329 14.11 14.77 -10.83
N CYS A 330 14.17 13.62 -10.15
CA CYS A 330 15.31 13.29 -9.30
C CYS A 330 16.60 13.26 -10.14
N THR A 331 17.69 13.77 -9.56
CA THR A 331 19.01 13.82 -10.20
C THR A 331 19.83 12.55 -10.04
N ILE A 332 19.42 11.65 -9.12
CA ILE A 332 20.07 10.35 -8.94
C ILE A 332 19.84 9.49 -10.19
N ARG A 333 20.93 8.96 -10.73
CA ARG A 333 20.92 8.00 -11.84
C ARG A 333 20.67 6.59 -11.32
N ASN A 334 20.11 5.73 -12.17
CA ASN A 334 19.88 4.31 -11.91
C ASN A 334 21.15 3.46 -12.00
N GLU A 335 22.29 4.02 -11.62
CA GLU A 335 23.54 3.29 -11.44
C GLU A 335 23.47 2.63 -10.06
N GLU A 336 24.05 1.43 -9.89
CA GLU A 336 24.07 0.77 -8.58
C GLU A 336 24.79 1.67 -7.57
N LEU A 337 24.01 2.41 -6.78
CA LEU A 337 24.55 3.19 -5.69
C LEU A 337 25.05 2.20 -4.64
N ASP A 338 26.34 2.28 -4.34
CA ASP A 338 26.88 1.60 -3.19
C ASP A 338 26.28 2.20 -1.91
N ILE A 339 25.65 1.35 -1.12
CA ILE A 339 25.01 1.69 0.16
C ILE A 339 25.72 1.03 1.34
N GLU A 340 26.85 0.35 1.14
CA GLU A 340 27.49 -0.45 2.19
C GLU A 340 27.95 0.42 3.37
N ASP A 341 28.52 1.60 3.10
CA ASP A 341 28.89 2.56 4.15
C ASP A 341 27.67 3.04 4.94
N ASP A 342 26.57 3.41 4.25
CA ASP A 342 25.31 3.80 4.88
C ASP A 342 24.70 2.64 5.68
N ARG A 343 24.84 1.41 5.20
CA ARG A 343 24.34 0.20 5.85
C ARG A 343 25.10 -0.15 7.11
N GLN A 344 26.44 -0.09 7.09
CA GLN A 344 27.26 -0.27 8.29
C GLN A 344 26.96 0.81 9.33
N TRP A 345 26.79 2.05 8.87
CA TRP A 345 26.39 3.15 9.73
C TRP A 345 25.02 2.91 10.38
N VAL A 346 24.00 2.55 9.58
CA VAL A 346 22.65 2.24 10.08
C VAL A 346 22.68 1.08 11.06
N ARG A 347 23.41 0.01 10.76
CA ARG A 347 23.58 -1.14 11.65
C ARG A 347 24.12 -0.71 13.01
N SER A 348 25.09 0.19 13.05
CA SER A 348 25.63 0.72 14.32
C SER A 348 24.57 1.47 15.13
N LYS A 349 23.71 2.28 14.46
CA LYS A 349 22.60 3.00 15.10
C LYS A 349 21.53 2.05 15.63
N LEU A 350 21.15 1.04 14.84
CA LEU A 350 20.17 0.04 15.23
C LEU A 350 20.67 -0.84 16.38
N ASN A 351 21.95 -1.18 16.41
CA ASN A 351 22.55 -1.92 17.53
C ASN A 351 22.54 -1.11 18.84
N ALA A 352 22.68 0.22 18.76
CA ALA A 352 22.67 1.09 19.93
C ALA A 352 21.27 1.42 20.44
N ARG A 353 20.31 1.68 19.54
CA ARG A 353 18.96 2.18 19.87
C ARG A 353 17.86 1.10 19.77
N GLY A 354 18.11 0.00 19.08
CA GLY A 354 17.13 -1.03 18.73
C GLY A 354 16.31 -0.69 17.48
N ALA A 355 15.75 -1.72 16.84
CA ALA A 355 15.05 -1.59 15.56
C ALA A 355 13.54 -1.28 15.66
N LYS A 356 12.99 -1.14 16.87
CA LYS A 356 11.56 -0.82 17.07
C LYS A 356 11.17 0.50 16.39
N THR A 357 9.98 0.64 15.83
CA THR A 357 9.52 1.93 15.31
C THR A 357 9.31 2.97 16.43
N PHE A 358 9.19 4.25 16.09
CA PHE A 358 8.73 5.27 17.05
C PHE A 358 7.23 5.11 17.32
N ASP A 359 6.76 5.48 18.51
CA ASP A 359 5.36 5.29 18.91
C ASP A 359 4.43 6.30 18.23
N PHE A 360 3.15 5.95 18.11
CA PHE A 360 2.12 6.81 17.55
C PHE A 360 1.97 8.13 18.31
N VAL A 361 1.80 9.23 17.57
CA VAL A 361 1.47 10.56 18.11
C VAL A 361 0.37 11.20 17.28
N GLN A 362 -0.66 11.72 17.95
CA GLN A 362 -1.72 12.49 17.29
C GLN A 362 -1.19 13.88 16.87
N THR A 363 -1.31 14.19 15.59
CA THR A 363 -0.94 15.47 14.97
C THR A 363 -2.11 16.38 14.63
N ALA A 364 -3.36 15.93 14.76
CA ALA A 364 -4.57 16.70 14.48
C ALA A 364 -5.73 16.31 15.43
N PRO A 365 -6.70 17.20 15.67
CA PRO A 365 -7.92 16.82 16.39
C PRO A 365 -8.72 15.76 15.60
N PRO A 366 -9.24 14.71 16.26
CA PRO A 366 -10.13 13.75 15.61
C PRO A 366 -11.50 14.37 15.32
N TYR A 367 -12.22 13.78 14.36
CA TYR A 367 -13.63 14.04 14.12
C TYR A 367 -14.47 13.85 15.39
N ASP A 368 -15.42 14.76 15.61
CA ASP A 368 -16.41 14.67 16.67
C ASP A 368 -17.82 14.67 16.04
N PRO A 369 -18.50 13.51 15.99
CA PRO A 369 -19.86 13.42 15.45
C PRO A 369 -20.88 14.31 16.16
N SER A 370 -20.62 14.70 17.41
CA SER A 370 -21.51 15.60 18.16
C SER A 370 -21.35 17.07 17.75
N ARG A 371 -20.24 17.41 17.09
CA ARG A 371 -19.87 18.78 16.70
C ARG A 371 -19.22 18.81 15.31
N PRO A 372 -19.95 18.42 14.25
CA PRO A 372 -19.41 18.39 12.90
C PRO A 372 -19.01 19.80 12.42
N VAL A 373 -17.85 19.87 11.75
CA VAL A 373 -17.31 21.10 11.18
C VAL A 373 -17.63 21.15 9.69
N TYR A 374 -18.67 21.92 9.32
CA TYR A 374 -19.12 22.03 7.93
C TYR A 374 -18.17 22.82 7.01
N ASN A 375 -17.42 23.76 7.56
CA ASN A 375 -16.41 24.56 6.85
C ASN A 375 -15.07 24.41 7.58
N PRO A 376 -14.41 23.24 7.48
CA PRO A 376 -13.17 23.01 8.19
C PRO A 376 -12.07 23.90 7.61
N PRO A 377 -11.06 24.26 8.43
CA PRO A 377 -9.91 25.00 7.94
C PRO A 377 -9.20 24.20 6.86
N VAL A 378 -8.58 24.91 5.92
CA VAL A 378 -7.70 24.31 4.92
C VAL A 378 -6.63 23.50 5.64
N ALA A 379 -6.43 22.26 5.19
CA ALA A 379 -5.37 21.42 5.73
C ALA A 379 -4.02 22.14 5.61
N VAL A 380 -3.22 22.11 6.69
CA VAL A 380 -1.88 22.70 6.71
C VAL A 380 -0.87 21.58 6.98
N HIS A 381 0.35 21.75 6.47
CA HIS A 381 1.44 20.86 6.81
C HIS A 381 1.70 20.84 8.31
N CYS A 382 1.71 19.63 8.86
CA CYS A 382 2.19 19.36 10.21
C CYS A 382 3.52 18.62 10.12
N ARG A 383 4.47 18.97 10.98
CA ARG A 383 5.62 18.09 11.22
C ARG A 383 5.19 16.96 12.14
N ASN A 384 5.29 15.73 11.67
CA ASN A 384 4.93 14.57 12.48
C ASN A 384 6.09 14.21 13.41
N PRO A 385 5.88 14.12 14.74
CA PRO A 385 6.94 13.77 15.68
C PRO A 385 7.60 12.41 15.41
N GLN A 386 6.86 11.46 14.83
CA GLN A 386 7.41 10.16 14.41
C GLN A 386 8.41 10.34 13.28
N THR A 387 8.05 11.14 12.27
CA THR A 387 8.90 11.45 11.11
C THR A 387 10.12 12.27 11.53
N GLU A 388 9.96 13.24 12.44
CA GLU A 388 11.09 13.99 13.01
C GLU A 388 12.07 13.06 13.73
N SER A 389 11.56 12.15 14.58
CA SER A 389 12.38 11.18 15.31
C SER A 389 13.07 10.19 14.37
N PHE A 390 12.38 9.76 13.31
CA PHE A 390 12.93 8.90 12.25
C PHE A 390 14.09 9.58 11.53
N LEU A 391 13.92 10.82 11.10
CA LEU A 391 14.96 11.57 10.41
C LEU A 391 16.12 11.90 11.36
N GLN A 392 15.84 12.18 12.63
CA GLN A 392 16.88 12.37 13.65
C GLN A 392 17.71 11.10 13.88
N LEU A 393 17.08 9.92 13.93
CA LEU A 393 17.78 8.62 14.01
C LEU A 393 18.74 8.43 12.84
N LEU A 394 18.33 8.87 11.65
CA LEU A 394 19.13 8.79 10.43
C LEU A 394 20.02 10.01 10.20
N GLU A 395 20.08 10.99 11.12
CA GLU A 395 20.80 12.26 10.96
C GLU A 395 20.50 12.97 9.62
N LEU A 396 19.23 12.99 9.24
CA LEU A 396 18.73 13.60 7.99
C LEU A 396 17.95 14.89 8.27
N PRO A 397 17.96 15.87 7.35
CA PRO A 397 17.11 17.05 7.45
C PRO A 397 15.63 16.70 7.24
N TYR A 398 14.74 17.47 7.87
CA TYR A 398 13.32 17.45 7.60
C TYR A 398 13.02 18.25 6.32
N LEU A 399 12.56 17.56 5.27
CA LEU A 399 12.34 18.16 3.94
C LEU A 399 10.85 18.29 3.56
N LEU A 400 9.93 17.64 4.28
CA LEU A 400 8.52 17.53 3.86
C LEU A 400 7.73 18.85 3.92
N ASP A 401 8.23 19.83 4.66
CA ASP A 401 7.69 21.19 4.76
C ASP A 401 8.38 22.19 3.81
N SER A 402 9.38 21.75 3.05
CA SER A 402 10.08 22.60 2.08
C SER A 402 9.15 22.86 0.89
N SER A 403 8.43 23.97 0.95
CA SER A 403 7.85 24.61 -0.22
C SER A 403 8.98 25.35 -0.92
N ASN A 404 9.30 24.99 -2.17
CA ASN A 404 10.25 25.79 -2.95
C ASN A 404 9.44 26.84 -3.73
N PRO A 405 9.41 28.12 -3.34
CA PRO A 405 8.60 29.14 -4.02
C PRO A 405 9.31 29.72 -5.27
N GLY A 406 10.46 29.16 -5.65
CA GLY A 406 11.44 29.80 -6.55
C GLY A 406 11.50 29.29 -7.98
N GLY A 407 10.44 28.70 -8.53
CA GLY A 407 10.34 28.46 -9.97
C GLY A 407 9.92 29.74 -10.68
N VAL A 408 10.86 30.63 -10.97
CA VAL A 408 10.61 31.76 -11.87
C VAL A 408 10.31 31.19 -13.25
N ASP A 409 9.04 31.17 -13.63
CA ASP A 409 8.62 30.98 -15.02
C ASP A 409 9.19 32.15 -15.84
N THR A 410 10.38 31.95 -16.41
CA THR A 410 10.89 32.83 -17.45
C THR A 410 9.96 32.68 -18.67
N ASN A 411 9.02 33.62 -18.79
CA ASN A 411 8.24 33.87 -20.00
C ASN A 411 9.18 33.94 -21.22
N VAL A 412 9.20 32.87 -22.01
CA VAL A 412 9.61 32.95 -23.41
C VAL A 412 8.39 32.59 -24.24
N SER A 413 7.73 33.64 -24.72
CA SER A 413 6.69 33.56 -25.73
C SER A 413 7.27 32.96 -27.01
N SER A 414 6.84 31.75 -27.37
CA SER A 414 6.78 31.33 -28.77
C SER A 414 5.57 30.43 -28.99
N SER A 415 4.61 31.00 -29.70
CA SER A 415 3.44 30.41 -30.32
C SER A 415 3.69 29.06 -30.99
N GLN A 416 2.92 28.03 -30.60
CA GLN A 416 2.00 27.28 -31.47
C GLN A 416 1.28 26.23 -30.62
N ALA A 417 -0.03 26.43 -30.42
CA ALA A 417 -0.89 25.49 -29.74
C ALA A 417 -1.08 24.25 -30.61
N ALA A 418 -0.62 23.10 -30.11
CA ALA A 418 -1.08 21.80 -30.56
C ALA A 418 -2.33 21.42 -29.75
N PRO A 419 -3.33 20.72 -30.34
CA PRO A 419 -4.53 20.35 -29.61
C PRO A 419 -4.17 19.36 -28.50
N ALA A 420 -4.73 19.59 -27.31
CA ALA A 420 -4.74 18.63 -26.22
C ALA A 420 -5.40 17.34 -26.73
N LEU A 421 -4.62 16.25 -26.73
CA LEU A 421 -5.11 14.90 -26.97
C LEU A 421 -5.64 14.34 -25.65
N ASP A 422 -6.76 13.64 -25.78
CA ASP A 422 -7.64 13.11 -24.74
C ASP A 422 -6.98 12.73 -23.41
N ASP A 423 -7.61 13.26 -22.36
CA ASP A 423 -7.46 12.87 -20.97
C ASP A 423 -8.30 11.62 -20.74
N ASP A 424 -7.85 10.46 -21.26
CA ASP A 424 -8.42 9.16 -20.90
C ASP A 424 -7.87 8.74 -19.52
N ALA A 425 -8.25 9.52 -18.51
CA ALA A 425 -8.37 8.99 -17.18
C ALA A 425 -9.58 8.04 -17.20
N ILE A 426 -9.34 6.77 -16.89
CA ILE A 426 -10.39 5.92 -16.35
C ILE A 426 -10.77 6.55 -15.01
N GLU A 427 -11.71 7.48 -15.03
CA GLU A 427 -12.76 7.46 -14.03
C GLU A 427 -13.38 6.07 -14.18
N LEU A 428 -12.96 5.14 -13.31
CA LEU A 428 -13.84 4.00 -13.05
C LEU A 428 -15.17 4.67 -12.69
N PRO A 429 -16.29 4.35 -13.36
CA PRO A 429 -17.54 4.99 -13.02
C PRO A 429 -17.73 4.79 -11.52
N ASP A 430 -17.60 5.89 -10.77
CA ASP A 430 -18.13 5.95 -9.43
C ASP A 430 -19.61 5.65 -9.62
N GLU A 431 -20.02 4.52 -9.06
CA GLU A 431 -21.40 4.13 -8.91
C GLU A 431 -22.14 3.87 -10.24
N VAL A 432 -22.00 2.65 -10.75
CA VAL A 432 -23.25 1.94 -11.06
C VAL A 432 -23.82 1.57 -9.70
N GLU A 433 -24.89 2.26 -9.30
CA GLU A 433 -25.81 1.77 -8.28
C GLU A 433 -26.13 0.31 -8.65
N ASP A 434 -25.61 -0.66 -7.88
CA ASP A 434 -26.22 -1.98 -7.85
C ASP A 434 -27.57 -1.76 -7.15
N ASP A 435 -28.57 -1.37 -7.95
CA ASP A 435 -29.94 -1.02 -7.55
C ASP A 435 -30.49 -2.09 -6.59
N GLU A 436 -30.72 -1.72 -5.33
CA GLU A 436 -31.57 -2.48 -4.44
C GLU A 436 -33.02 -2.29 -4.90
N GLY A 437 -33.48 -3.19 -5.76
CA GLY A 437 -34.86 -3.25 -6.19
C GLY A 437 -35.22 -4.59 -6.81
N ASP A 438 -35.64 -5.55 -5.98
CA ASP A 438 -37.06 -5.97 -6.01
C ASP A 438 -37.37 -6.86 -4.80
N GLU A 439 -38.28 -6.38 -3.96
CA GLU A 439 -39.11 -7.25 -3.12
C GLU A 439 -40.08 -7.99 -4.03
N GLY A 440 -40.04 -9.32 -4.01
CA GLY A 440 -41.01 -10.19 -4.70
C GLY A 440 -40.93 -11.63 -4.24
#